data_AF-A0A962J4B4-F1
#
_entry.id   AF-A0A962J4B4-F1
#
_cell.length_a   1.000
_cell.length_b   1.000
_cell.length_c   1.000
_cell.angle_alpha   90.00
_cell.angle_beta   90.00
_cell.angle_gamma   90.00
#
_symmetry.space_group_name_H-M   'P 1'
#
loop_
_entity.id
_entity.type
_entity.pdbx_description
1 polymer ?
#
loop_
_entity_poly.entity_id
_entity_poly.type
_entity_poly.pdbx_seq_one_letter_code
_entity_poly.pdbx_strand_id
1 'polypeptide(L)'
;MFVTYFDEVKYHPPVQTGYWFGGISVDVANIPILEEQMNELSRDIFGTQEPKTETEFHAKFINSGKGAFKGMEPEERYNLLKRLAHIVDQPELLKRVYFRLLPDNIVANNSPHDELAFMLFLEQVDLLYAQLGTKGLVIGDHDNDQSVSKSVKSMSWYRQHQTDFKMGRKIENILDTVHFAHSHHSRLLQIADCYLWFCQLMVQPMPKSHYKKDLMEYIRTNTNATFPDKCKVWPSTRAWYSSVGVIT
;
A
#
# COMPACT_ATOMS: atom_id res chain seq x y z
N MET A 1 -17.16 -5.26 -9.07
CA MET A 1 -16.22 -4.18 -9.51
C MET A 1 -15.32 -3.91 -8.34
N PHE A 2 -14.03 -3.65 -8.54
CA PHE A 2 -13.09 -3.47 -7.45
C PHE A 2 -12.62 -2.02 -7.30
N VAL A 3 -12.28 -1.63 -6.08
CA VAL A 3 -11.57 -0.39 -5.77
C VAL A 3 -10.29 -0.74 -5.03
N THR A 4 -9.16 -0.26 -5.55
CA THR A 4 -7.87 -0.42 -4.89
C THR A 4 -7.53 0.84 -4.12
N TYR A 5 -7.32 0.70 -2.81
CA TYR A 5 -6.82 1.75 -1.92
C TYR A 5 -5.35 1.49 -1.67
N PHE A 6 -4.50 2.51 -1.82
CA PHE A 6 -3.05 2.32 -1.68
C PHE A 6 -2.38 3.45 -0.92
N ASP A 7 -1.22 3.12 -0.37
CA ASP A 7 -0.29 4.03 0.28
C ASP A 7 1.13 3.87 -0.31
N GLU A 8 2.02 4.81 0.02
CA GLU A 8 3.39 4.92 -0.45
C GLU A 8 4.37 4.94 0.73
N VAL A 9 5.50 4.24 0.57
CA VAL A 9 6.67 4.52 1.42
C VAL A 9 7.91 4.77 0.57
N LYS A 10 8.42 5.99 0.75
CA LYS A 10 9.56 6.53 0.02
C LYS A 10 10.86 5.83 0.38
N TYR A 11 11.73 5.72 -0.61
CA TYR A 11 13.11 5.28 -0.43
C TYR A 11 13.89 6.25 0.46
N HIS A 12 14.44 5.76 1.58
CA HIS A 12 15.20 6.57 2.54
C HIS A 12 16.29 5.72 3.24
N PRO A 13 17.39 5.40 2.54
CA PRO A 13 18.46 4.58 3.12
C PRO A 13 19.18 5.33 4.26
N PRO A 14 19.72 4.62 5.27
CA PRO A 14 19.70 3.16 5.41
C PRO A 14 18.40 2.62 6.04
N VAL A 15 17.49 3.49 6.47
CA VAL A 15 16.29 3.13 7.24
C VAL A 15 15.27 2.38 6.39
N GLN A 16 15.14 2.78 5.13
CA GLN A 16 14.20 2.22 4.17
C GLN A 16 14.88 2.03 2.81
N THR A 17 15.27 0.78 2.53
CA THR A 17 16.11 0.42 1.37
C THR A 17 15.30 0.08 0.11
N GLY A 18 13.98 0.20 0.16
CA GLY A 18 13.12 0.07 -1.01
C GLY A 18 12.13 1.23 -1.11
N TYR A 19 11.70 1.53 -2.33
CA TYR A 19 10.53 2.35 -2.57
C TYR A 19 9.31 1.44 -2.66
N TRP A 20 8.22 1.76 -1.98
CA TRP A 20 7.06 0.87 -1.94
C TRP A 20 5.79 1.58 -2.32
N PHE A 21 4.95 0.85 -3.02
CA PHE A 21 3.52 1.08 -3.09
C PHE A 21 2.81 -0.19 -2.65
N GLY A 22 1.80 -0.08 -1.83
CA GLY A 22 1.01 -1.22 -1.40
C GLY A 22 -0.41 -0.83 -1.10
N GLY A 23 -1.32 -1.77 -1.31
CA GLY A 23 -2.73 -1.51 -1.18
C GLY A 23 -3.58 -2.75 -1.03
N ILE A 24 -4.84 -2.50 -0.68
CA ILE A 24 -5.91 -3.48 -0.68
C ILE A 24 -6.84 -3.21 -1.85
N SER A 25 -7.35 -4.27 -2.46
CA SER A 25 -8.33 -4.22 -3.52
C SER A 25 -9.60 -4.92 -3.06
N VAL A 26 -10.70 -4.17 -3.02
CA VAL A 26 -11.95 -4.61 -2.38
C VAL A 26 -13.05 -4.60 -3.42
N ASP A 27 -13.85 -5.67 -3.50
CA ASP A 27 -15.10 -5.59 -4.28
C ASP A 27 -16.01 -4.56 -3.60
N VAL A 28 -16.65 -3.68 -4.39
CA VAL A 28 -17.53 -2.63 -3.87
C VAL A 28 -18.60 -3.14 -2.91
N ALA A 29 -19.06 -4.39 -3.06
CA ALA A 29 -20.02 -5.01 -2.16
C ALA A 29 -19.47 -5.29 -0.74
N ASN A 30 -18.15 -5.45 -0.59
CA ASN A 30 -17.49 -5.76 0.67
C ASN A 30 -16.99 -4.51 1.41
N ILE A 31 -16.98 -3.34 0.77
CA ILE A 31 -16.52 -2.09 1.38
C ILE A 31 -17.25 -1.78 2.70
N PRO A 32 -18.60 -1.83 2.78
CA PRO A 32 -19.31 -1.53 4.02
C PRO A 32 -18.96 -2.46 5.18
N ILE A 33 -18.59 -3.72 4.87
CA ILE A 33 -18.21 -4.72 5.88
C ILE A 33 -16.87 -4.33 6.53
N LEU A 34 -15.87 -3.99 5.72
CA LEU A 34 -14.56 -3.56 6.21
C LEU A 34 -14.64 -2.21 6.92
N GLU A 35 -15.47 -1.29 6.42
CA GLU A 35 -15.74 -0.02 7.10
C GLU A 35 -16.33 -0.24 8.50
N GLU A 36 -17.30 -1.14 8.64
CA GLU A 36 -17.91 -1.41 9.95
C GLU A 36 -16.89 -2.03 10.91
N GLN A 37 -16.07 -2.99 10.47
CA GLN A 37 -15.00 -3.55 11.32
C GLN A 37 -14.02 -2.48 11.83
N MET A 38 -13.64 -1.54 10.95
CA MET A 38 -12.79 -0.42 11.33
C MET A 38 -13.52 0.58 12.24
N ASN A 39 -14.82 0.77 12.06
CA ASN A 39 -15.64 1.63 12.92
C ASN A 39 -15.84 1.02 14.31
N GLU A 40 -16.08 -0.29 14.41
CA GLU A 40 -16.10 -1.03 15.69
C GLU A 40 -14.75 -0.87 16.41
N LEU A 41 -13.64 -1.09 15.69
CA LEU A 41 -12.30 -0.86 16.24
C LEU A 41 -12.10 0.59 16.69
N SER A 42 -12.58 1.56 15.91
CA SER A 42 -12.49 2.99 16.25
C SER A 42 -13.29 3.32 17.52
N ARG A 43 -14.49 2.75 17.66
CA ARG A 43 -15.32 2.90 18.85
C ARG A 43 -14.63 2.34 20.09
N ASP A 44 -14.02 1.16 19.98
CA ASP A 44 -13.30 0.52 21.09
C ASP A 44 -12.09 1.34 21.56
N ILE A 45 -11.33 1.91 20.61
CA ILE A 45 -10.06 2.58 20.90
C ILE A 45 -10.25 4.06 21.25
N PHE A 46 -11.20 4.75 20.60
CA PHE A 46 -11.38 6.20 20.69
C PHE A 46 -12.74 6.64 21.24
N GLY A 47 -13.67 5.70 21.47
CA GLY A 47 -15.03 6.01 21.93
C GLY A 47 -15.95 6.61 20.87
N THR A 48 -15.52 6.66 19.61
CA THR A 48 -16.29 7.21 18.48
C THR A 48 -15.98 6.46 17.19
N GLN A 49 -16.90 6.53 16.22
CA GLN A 49 -16.70 5.99 14.86
C GLN A 49 -16.34 7.08 13.84
N GLU A 50 -16.50 8.36 14.22
CA GLU A 50 -16.32 9.51 13.33
C GLU A 50 -14.91 9.53 12.73
N PRO A 51 -14.75 9.49 11.40
CA PRO A 51 -13.44 9.50 10.75
C PRO A 51 -12.85 10.92 10.76
N LYS A 52 -11.84 11.11 11.61
CA LYS A 52 -11.05 12.34 11.76
C LYS A 52 -9.62 12.02 12.18
N THR A 53 -8.74 13.01 12.11
CA THR A 53 -7.31 12.88 12.42
C THR A 53 -7.05 12.26 13.80
N GLU A 54 -7.86 12.57 14.81
CA GLU A 54 -7.73 12.05 16.17
C GLU A 54 -8.14 10.58 16.32
N THR A 55 -8.72 10.00 15.28
CA THR A 55 -9.25 8.63 15.23
C THR A 55 -8.63 7.80 14.09
N GLU A 56 -7.56 8.32 13.51
CA GLU A 56 -6.88 7.72 12.37
C GLU A 56 -5.99 6.56 12.83
N PHE A 57 -6.19 5.40 12.20
CA PHE A 57 -5.27 4.28 12.34
C PHE A 57 -4.11 4.43 11.35
N HIS A 58 -3.00 5.01 11.82
CA HIS A 58 -1.76 5.09 11.07
C HIS A 58 -0.70 4.19 11.72
N ALA A 59 -0.31 3.09 11.06
CA ALA A 59 0.47 2.00 11.64
C ALA A 59 1.82 2.46 12.21
N LYS A 60 2.47 3.42 11.55
CA LYS A 60 3.72 4.03 12.05
C LYS A 60 3.51 4.80 13.35
N PHE A 61 2.38 5.49 13.51
CA PHE A 61 2.02 6.20 14.74
C PHE A 61 1.62 5.24 15.85
N ILE A 62 0.88 4.17 15.53
CA ILE A 62 0.59 3.09 16.48
C ILE A 62 1.90 2.47 16.98
N ASN A 63 2.82 2.09 16.08
CA ASN A 63 4.11 1.50 16.47
C ASN A 63 4.98 2.45 17.32
N SER A 64 4.94 3.76 17.07
CA SER A 64 5.77 4.75 17.77
C SER A 64 5.10 5.46 18.95
N GLY A 65 3.81 5.22 19.21
CA GLY A 65 3.06 5.92 20.26
C GLY A 65 2.90 7.42 19.99
N LYS A 66 2.70 7.78 18.71
CA LYS A 66 2.52 9.16 18.25
C LYS A 66 1.09 9.40 17.77
N GLY A 67 0.77 10.65 17.43
CA GLY A 67 -0.56 11.03 16.95
C GLY A 67 -1.64 10.67 17.96
N ALA A 68 -2.72 10.03 17.47
CA ALA A 68 -3.84 9.54 18.27
C ALA A 68 -3.45 8.51 19.37
N PHE A 69 -2.25 7.93 19.29
CA PHE A 69 -1.76 6.88 20.19
C PHE A 69 -0.76 7.37 21.24
N LYS A 70 -0.65 8.69 21.41
CA LYS A 70 0.22 9.28 22.44
C LYS A 70 -0.28 8.92 23.83
N GLY A 71 0.58 8.31 24.64
CA GLY A 71 0.25 7.88 26.00
C GLY A 71 -0.36 6.48 26.12
N MET A 72 -0.62 5.80 25.00
CA MET A 72 -1.07 4.41 25.00
C MET A 72 0.11 3.46 25.27
N GLU A 73 -0.08 2.49 26.15
CA GLU A 73 0.97 1.57 26.57
C GLU A 73 1.44 0.72 25.38
N PRO A 74 2.73 0.31 25.32
CA PRO A 74 3.23 -0.51 24.22
C PRO A 74 2.38 -1.75 23.97
N GLU A 75 2.05 -2.52 25.01
CA GLU A 75 1.27 -3.74 24.87
C GLU A 75 -0.08 -3.51 24.16
N GLU A 76 -0.81 -2.46 24.55
CA GLU A 76 -2.08 -2.07 23.94
C GLU A 76 -1.90 -1.72 22.45
N ARG A 77 -0.85 -0.95 22.11
CA ARG A 77 -0.55 -0.57 20.72
C ARG A 77 -0.22 -1.78 19.85
N TYR A 78 0.54 -2.75 20.38
CA TYR A 78 0.87 -3.96 19.62
C TYR A 78 -0.32 -4.92 19.52
N ASN A 79 -1.19 -5.00 20.53
CA ASN A 79 -2.45 -5.71 20.42
C ASN A 79 -3.40 -5.08 19.39
N LEU A 80 -3.43 -3.74 19.29
CA LEU A 80 -4.14 -3.03 18.22
C LEU A 80 -3.58 -3.39 16.83
N LEU A 81 -2.26 -3.43 16.66
CA LEU A 81 -1.64 -3.86 15.39
C LEU A 81 -2.00 -5.31 15.03
N LYS A 82 -2.12 -6.22 16.00
CA LYS A 82 -2.60 -7.60 15.76
C LYS A 82 -4.06 -7.62 15.28
N ARG A 83 -4.93 -6.81 15.87
CA ARG A 83 -6.34 -6.65 15.43
C ARG A 83 -6.40 -6.12 13.99
N LEU A 84 -5.60 -5.12 13.65
CA LEU A 84 -5.48 -4.59 12.29
C LEU A 84 -4.92 -5.63 11.31
N ALA A 85 -3.94 -6.44 11.73
CA ALA A 85 -3.44 -7.55 10.91
C ALA A 85 -4.53 -8.58 10.60
N HIS A 86 -5.44 -8.85 11.55
CA HIS A 86 -6.59 -9.71 11.31
C HIS A 86 -7.58 -9.11 10.30
N ILE A 87 -7.84 -7.79 10.37
CA ILE A 87 -8.69 -7.10 9.38
C ILE A 87 -8.07 -7.21 7.97
N VAL A 88 -6.76 -7.04 7.85
CA VAL A 88 -6.00 -7.23 6.59
C VAL A 88 -5.99 -8.69 6.14
N ASP A 89 -6.28 -9.65 7.03
CA ASP A 89 -6.25 -11.08 6.76
C ASP A 89 -7.61 -11.69 6.44
N GLN A 90 -8.33 -11.08 5.50
CA GLN A 90 -9.65 -11.52 5.05
C GLN A 90 -9.66 -11.69 3.52
N PRO A 91 -9.05 -12.78 2.99
CA PRO A 91 -8.91 -13.00 1.54
C PRO A 91 -10.25 -13.10 0.79
N GLU A 92 -11.35 -13.37 1.49
CA GLU A 92 -12.72 -13.33 0.98
C GLU A 92 -13.29 -11.92 0.84
N LEU A 93 -12.83 -10.97 1.66
CA LEU A 93 -13.31 -9.58 1.62
C LEU A 93 -12.42 -8.68 0.76
N LEU A 94 -11.10 -8.87 0.82
CA LEU A 94 -10.12 -8.03 0.14
C LEU A 94 -9.00 -8.86 -0.51
N LYS A 95 -8.34 -8.24 -1.48
CA LYS A 95 -7.12 -8.71 -2.13
C LYS A 95 -5.97 -7.78 -1.81
N ARG A 96 -4.75 -8.30 -1.78
CA ARG A 96 -3.55 -7.58 -1.34
C ARG A 96 -2.58 -7.43 -2.50
N VAL A 97 -2.13 -6.20 -2.74
CA VAL A 97 -1.22 -5.89 -3.85
C VAL A 97 -0.08 -4.98 -3.41
N TYR A 98 1.16 -5.30 -3.77
CA TYR A 98 2.28 -4.38 -3.55
C TYR A 98 3.32 -4.41 -4.68
N PHE A 99 4.03 -3.30 -4.81
CA PHE A 99 5.25 -3.19 -5.58
C PHE A 99 6.38 -2.67 -4.68
N ARG A 100 7.56 -3.27 -4.81
CA ARG A 100 8.79 -2.82 -4.14
C ARG A 100 9.89 -2.56 -5.17
N LEU A 101 10.31 -1.31 -5.30
CA LEU A 101 11.52 -0.93 -5.99
C LEU A 101 12.74 -1.14 -5.09
N LEU A 102 13.82 -1.69 -5.62
CA LEU A 102 15.14 -1.79 -4.97
C LEU A 102 16.16 -0.91 -5.71
N PRO A 103 16.27 0.39 -5.38
CA PRO A 103 17.14 1.32 -6.11
C PRO A 103 18.61 0.89 -6.22
N ASP A 104 19.16 0.26 -5.18
CA ASP A 104 20.57 -0.18 -5.16
C ASP A 104 20.90 -1.24 -6.20
N ASN A 105 19.89 -1.92 -6.74
CA ASN A 105 20.05 -2.91 -7.80
C ASN A 105 19.98 -2.29 -9.20
N ILE A 106 19.74 -0.98 -9.32
CA ILE A 106 19.62 -0.30 -10.62
C ILE A 106 20.98 0.30 -11.00
N VAL A 107 21.59 -0.22 -12.07
CA VAL A 107 22.97 0.12 -12.46
C VAL A 107 23.08 1.45 -13.21
N ALA A 108 22.03 1.84 -13.93
CA ALA A 108 21.87 3.17 -14.53
C ALA A 108 20.38 3.45 -14.68
N ASN A 109 19.93 4.63 -14.24
CA ASN A 109 18.56 5.09 -14.39
C ASN A 109 18.51 6.62 -14.46
N ASN A 110 17.84 7.14 -15.49
CA ASN A 110 17.60 8.57 -15.66
C ASN A 110 16.18 8.97 -15.25
N SER A 111 15.30 8.01 -14.92
CA SER A 111 13.92 8.25 -14.49
C SER A 111 13.81 8.34 -12.97
N PRO A 112 12.96 9.24 -12.43
CA PRO A 112 12.67 9.30 -11.00
C PRO A 112 12.16 7.95 -10.46
N HIS A 113 12.68 7.53 -9.30
CA HIS A 113 12.38 6.22 -8.68
C HIS A 113 10.90 6.08 -8.26
N ASP A 114 10.28 7.18 -7.87
CA ASP A 114 8.87 7.30 -7.53
C ASP A 114 7.97 7.01 -8.74
N GLU A 115 8.25 7.65 -9.88
CA GLU A 115 7.47 7.45 -11.12
C GLU A 115 7.54 5.99 -11.60
N LEU A 116 8.74 5.41 -11.60
CA LEU A 116 8.95 4.02 -12.00
C LEU A 116 8.24 3.05 -11.05
N ALA A 117 8.35 3.27 -9.74
CA ALA A 117 7.69 2.43 -8.74
C ALA A 117 6.16 2.50 -8.86
N PHE A 118 5.62 3.69 -9.08
CA PHE A 118 4.19 3.91 -9.22
C PHE A 118 3.63 3.26 -10.49
N MET A 119 4.28 3.46 -11.63
CA MET A 119 3.91 2.83 -12.90
C MET A 119 3.86 1.30 -12.77
N LEU A 120 4.90 0.69 -12.18
CA LEU A 120 4.96 -0.75 -12.01
C LEU A 120 3.98 -1.28 -10.95
N PHE A 121 3.59 -0.46 -9.97
CA PHE A 121 2.48 -0.75 -9.06
C PHE A 121 1.15 -0.81 -9.80
N LEU A 122 0.86 0.19 -10.64
CA LEU A 122 -0.36 0.21 -11.45
C LEU A 122 -0.45 -1.01 -12.39
N GLU A 123 0.66 -1.47 -12.94
CA GLU A 123 0.69 -2.75 -13.68
C GLU A 123 0.27 -3.93 -12.79
N GLN A 124 0.66 -3.98 -11.51
CA GLN A 124 0.23 -5.07 -10.63
C GLN A 124 -1.26 -4.99 -10.34
N VAL A 125 -1.81 -3.79 -10.11
CA VAL A 125 -3.24 -3.59 -9.90
C VAL A 125 -4.04 -3.98 -11.14
N ASP A 126 -3.59 -3.55 -12.33
CA ASP A 126 -4.25 -3.90 -13.59
C ASP A 126 -4.26 -5.41 -13.83
N LEU A 127 -3.13 -6.08 -13.56
CA LEU A 127 -3.04 -7.54 -13.67
C LEU A 127 -3.91 -8.27 -12.64
N LEU A 128 -4.09 -7.71 -11.45
CA LEU A 128 -5.02 -8.24 -10.47
C LEU A 128 -6.46 -8.14 -10.99
N TYR A 129 -6.85 -7.00 -11.56
CA TYR A 129 -8.18 -6.83 -12.16
C TYR A 129 -8.41 -7.77 -13.35
N ALA A 130 -7.41 -7.93 -14.23
CA ALA A 130 -7.46 -8.91 -15.30
C ALA A 130 -7.65 -10.34 -14.78
N GLN A 131 -6.90 -10.73 -13.75
CA GLN A 131 -7.01 -12.05 -13.10
C GLN A 131 -8.39 -12.28 -12.48
N LEU A 132 -9.00 -11.24 -11.92
CA LEU A 132 -10.35 -11.27 -11.35
C LEU A 132 -11.46 -11.14 -12.42
N GLY A 133 -11.11 -10.94 -13.69
CA GLY A 133 -12.10 -10.71 -14.76
C GLY A 133 -12.94 -9.46 -14.55
N THR A 134 -12.40 -8.44 -13.88
CA THR A 134 -13.12 -7.20 -13.51
C THR A 134 -12.39 -5.97 -14.04
N LYS A 135 -13.08 -4.84 -14.00
CA LYS A 135 -12.46 -3.52 -14.03
C LYS A 135 -12.58 -2.85 -12.66
N GLY A 136 -11.86 -1.76 -12.44
CA GLY A 136 -11.90 -1.08 -11.15
C GLY A 136 -11.29 0.32 -11.12
N LEU A 137 -11.35 0.93 -9.94
CA LEU A 137 -10.78 2.24 -9.65
C LEU A 137 -9.56 2.12 -8.73
N VAL A 138 -8.75 3.17 -8.68
CA VAL A 138 -7.57 3.23 -7.81
C VAL A 138 -7.61 4.56 -7.05
N ILE A 139 -7.47 4.49 -5.72
CA ILE A 139 -7.53 5.62 -4.79
C ILE A 139 -6.26 5.59 -3.93
N GLY A 140 -5.49 6.68 -3.97
CA GLY A 140 -4.30 6.86 -3.13
C GLY A 140 -4.52 7.85 -1.99
N ASP A 141 -3.61 7.85 -1.02
CA ASP A 141 -3.58 8.89 0.00
C ASP A 141 -3.07 10.24 -0.55
N HIS A 142 -3.71 11.33 -0.13
CA HIS A 142 -3.48 12.70 -0.62
C HIS A 142 -2.17 13.32 -0.12
N ASP A 143 -1.55 12.81 0.96
CA ASP A 143 -0.24 13.29 1.43
C ASP A 143 0.90 13.07 0.40
N ASN A 144 0.59 12.45 -0.74
CA ASN A 144 1.46 12.23 -1.88
C ASN A 144 1.49 13.38 -2.92
N ASP A 145 1.23 14.63 -2.54
CA ASP A 145 1.03 15.85 -3.39
C ASP A 145 1.93 15.99 -4.65
N GLN A 146 3.19 15.55 -4.63
CA GLN A 146 4.06 15.59 -5.83
C GLN A 146 3.70 14.54 -6.89
N SER A 147 3.21 13.38 -6.47
CA SER A 147 2.79 12.28 -7.35
C SER A 147 1.47 12.60 -8.09
N VAL A 148 0.59 13.41 -7.50
CA VAL A 148 -0.75 13.73 -8.03
C VAL A 148 -0.68 14.36 -9.43
N SER A 149 0.21 15.34 -9.63
CA SER A 149 0.32 16.06 -10.92
C SER A 149 0.91 15.23 -12.06
N LYS A 150 1.71 14.20 -11.73
CA LYS A 150 2.36 13.31 -12.71
C LYS A 150 1.51 12.06 -12.98
N SER A 151 0.88 11.49 -11.94
CA SER A 151 0.02 10.30 -12.02
C SER A 151 -1.14 10.46 -13.00
N VAL A 152 -1.79 11.63 -13.00
CA VAL A 152 -2.92 11.93 -13.90
C VAL A 152 -2.45 12.05 -15.36
N LYS A 153 -1.28 12.65 -15.61
CA LYS A 153 -0.69 12.76 -16.96
C LYS A 153 -0.25 11.39 -17.51
N SER A 154 0.28 10.53 -16.64
CA SER A 154 0.79 9.22 -17.03
C SER A 154 -0.32 8.20 -17.34
N MET A 155 -1.48 8.28 -16.69
CA MET A 155 -2.57 7.30 -16.89
C MET A 155 -3.24 7.36 -18.26
N SER A 156 -3.51 8.56 -18.79
CA SER A 156 -4.07 8.70 -20.13
C SER A 156 -3.08 8.20 -21.20
N TRP A 157 -1.78 8.45 -20.97
CA TRP A 157 -0.69 7.96 -21.80
C TRP A 157 -0.58 6.43 -21.77
N TYR A 158 -0.53 5.80 -20.60
CA TYR A 158 -0.42 4.33 -20.43
C TYR A 158 -1.64 3.52 -20.90
N ARG A 159 -2.76 4.19 -21.19
CA ARG A 159 -3.91 3.57 -21.83
C ARG A 159 -3.79 3.56 -23.35
N GLN A 160 -3.33 4.68 -23.91
CA GLN A 160 -3.14 4.84 -25.34
C GLN A 160 -1.89 4.07 -25.81
N HIS A 161 -0.85 4.11 -24.99
CA HIS A 161 0.46 3.49 -25.18
C HIS A 161 0.71 2.40 -24.13
N GLN A 162 1.85 1.72 -24.19
CA GLN A 162 2.30 0.83 -23.12
C GLN A 162 3.04 1.64 -22.04
N THR A 163 3.17 1.11 -20.83
CA THR A 163 4.05 1.68 -19.81
C THR A 163 5.48 1.80 -20.32
N ASP A 164 6.20 2.83 -19.88
CA ASP A 164 7.55 3.18 -20.35
C ASP A 164 8.62 2.26 -19.73
N PHE A 165 8.50 0.97 -20.05
CA PHE A 165 9.39 -0.11 -19.63
C PHE A 165 9.66 -1.04 -20.81
N LYS A 166 10.86 -1.65 -20.87
CA LYS A 166 11.23 -2.57 -21.97
C LYS A 166 10.27 -3.77 -22.14
N MET A 167 9.52 -4.09 -21.08
CA MET A 167 8.45 -5.10 -21.06
C MET A 167 7.11 -4.47 -20.64
N GLY A 168 6.91 -3.21 -20.99
CA GLY A 168 5.76 -2.42 -20.61
C GLY A 168 4.45 -2.99 -21.12
N ARG A 169 3.36 -2.63 -20.44
CA ARG A 169 2.02 -3.15 -20.68
C ARG A 169 1.04 -2.00 -20.77
N LYS A 170 -0.03 -2.20 -21.54
CA LYS A 170 -1.15 -1.27 -21.53
C LYS A 170 -1.93 -1.46 -20.22
N ILE A 171 -2.43 -0.37 -19.68
CA ILE A 171 -3.37 -0.39 -18.55
C ILE A 171 -4.78 -0.43 -19.15
N GLU A 172 -5.50 -1.53 -18.97
CA GLU A 172 -6.78 -1.80 -19.66
C GLU A 172 -7.97 -1.99 -18.70
N ASN A 173 -7.68 -2.36 -17.46
CA ASN A 173 -8.66 -2.79 -16.45
C ASN A 173 -8.89 -1.73 -15.36
N ILE A 174 -7.98 -0.75 -15.23
CA ILE A 174 -8.23 0.46 -14.43
C ILE A 174 -9.12 1.41 -15.25
N LEU A 175 -10.29 1.80 -14.71
CA LEU A 175 -11.38 2.50 -15.42
C LEU A 175 -11.16 4.00 -15.58
N ASP A 176 -10.58 4.64 -14.58
CA ASP A 176 -10.36 6.10 -14.57
C ASP A 176 -8.91 6.46 -14.18
N THR A 177 -8.61 7.75 -14.12
CA THR A 177 -7.41 8.25 -13.44
C THR A 177 -7.35 7.75 -11.99
N VAL A 178 -6.17 7.86 -11.39
CA VAL A 178 -6.01 7.64 -9.96
C VAL A 178 -6.62 8.81 -9.21
N HIS A 179 -7.49 8.50 -8.25
CA HIS A 179 -8.13 9.45 -7.36
C HIS A 179 -7.35 9.53 -6.05
N PHE A 180 -7.50 10.63 -5.32
CA PHE A 180 -6.83 10.83 -4.05
C PHE A 180 -7.80 11.29 -2.98
N ALA A 181 -7.63 10.80 -1.75
CA ALA A 181 -8.38 11.21 -0.58
C ALA A 181 -7.46 11.27 0.64
N HIS A 182 -7.81 12.07 1.65
CA HIS A 182 -7.06 12.08 2.90
C HIS A 182 -7.34 10.79 3.70
N SER A 183 -6.28 10.13 4.18
CA SER A 183 -6.39 8.89 4.96
C SER A 183 -7.33 9.02 6.19
N HIS A 184 -7.33 10.15 6.90
CA HIS A 184 -8.23 10.35 8.05
C HIS A 184 -9.73 10.39 7.68
N HIS A 185 -10.09 10.51 6.40
CA HIS A 185 -11.47 10.41 5.91
C HIS A 185 -11.83 9.02 5.34
N SER A 186 -10.89 8.07 5.27
CA SER A 186 -11.11 6.77 4.63
C SER A 186 -10.55 5.61 5.45
N ARG A 187 -11.45 4.76 5.97
CA ARG A 187 -11.05 3.53 6.69
C ARG A 187 -10.27 2.57 5.80
N LEU A 188 -10.55 2.55 4.50
CA LEU A 188 -9.89 1.65 3.55
C LEU A 188 -8.47 2.11 3.23
N LEU A 189 -8.21 3.43 3.20
CA LEU A 189 -6.83 3.95 3.12
C LEU A 189 -6.04 3.59 4.38
N GLN A 190 -6.66 3.66 5.56
CA GLN A 190 -6.02 3.24 6.82
C GLN A 190 -5.69 1.74 6.82
N ILE A 191 -6.55 0.88 6.27
CA ILE A 191 -6.24 -0.55 6.09
C ILE A 191 -5.08 -0.74 5.10
N ALA A 192 -5.03 0.04 4.01
CA ALA A 192 -3.93 0.02 3.04
C ALA A 192 -2.58 0.42 3.65
N ASP A 193 -2.53 1.50 4.45
CA ASP A 193 -1.35 1.91 5.25
C ASP A 193 -0.89 0.76 6.17
N CYS A 194 -1.81 0.16 6.92
CA CYS A 194 -1.50 -0.95 7.81
C CYS A 194 -0.92 -2.15 7.06
N TYR A 195 -1.54 -2.55 5.95
CA TYR A 195 -1.04 -3.62 5.09
C TYR A 195 0.39 -3.35 4.60
N LEU A 196 0.62 -2.16 4.04
CA LEU A 196 1.93 -1.78 3.52
C LEU A 196 2.99 -1.75 4.63
N TRP A 197 2.62 -1.26 5.81
CA TRP A 197 3.49 -1.26 6.98
C TRP A 197 3.84 -2.68 7.45
N PHE A 198 2.89 -3.63 7.44
CA PHE A 198 3.16 -5.03 7.75
C PHE A 198 4.13 -5.66 6.74
N CYS A 199 3.96 -5.39 5.44
CA CYS A 199 4.91 -5.85 4.42
C CYS A 199 6.34 -5.33 4.67
N GLN A 200 6.49 -4.07 5.07
CA GLN A 200 7.78 -3.49 5.40
C GLN A 200 8.38 -4.08 6.67
N LEU A 201 7.55 -4.25 7.70
CA LEU A 201 7.95 -4.88 8.95
C LEU A 201 8.60 -6.24 8.66
N MET A 202 7.99 -7.04 7.78
CA MET A 202 8.43 -8.39 7.47
C MET A 202 9.77 -8.50 6.74
N VAL A 203 10.23 -7.42 6.09
CA VAL A 203 11.54 -7.39 5.43
C VAL A 203 12.63 -6.73 6.28
N GLN A 204 12.27 -6.18 7.44
CA GLN A 204 13.24 -5.61 8.36
C GLN A 204 13.99 -6.72 9.12
N PRO A 205 15.23 -6.46 9.56
CA PRO A 205 15.92 -7.33 10.50
C PRO A 205 15.10 -7.52 11.78
N MET A 206 15.32 -8.64 12.48
CA MET A 206 14.67 -8.90 13.76
C MET A 206 14.89 -7.74 14.74
N PRO A 207 13.82 -7.12 15.26
CA PRO A 207 13.92 -5.96 16.13
C PRO A 207 14.41 -6.37 17.52
N LYS A 208 14.97 -5.44 18.30
CA LYS A 208 15.32 -5.70 19.71
C LYS A 208 14.10 -5.73 20.63
N SER A 209 13.07 -4.94 20.32
CA SER A 209 11.82 -4.84 21.09
C SER A 209 11.08 -6.18 21.12
N HIS A 210 10.74 -6.68 22.32
CA HIS A 210 10.02 -7.94 22.48
C HIS A 210 8.61 -7.86 21.85
N TYR A 211 7.87 -6.77 22.07
CA TYR A 211 6.54 -6.59 21.47
C TYR A 211 6.57 -6.58 19.95
N LYS A 212 7.60 -5.96 19.34
CA LYS A 212 7.73 -5.93 17.89
C LYS A 212 8.09 -7.31 17.33
N LYS A 213 8.92 -8.09 18.04
CA LYS A 213 9.19 -9.50 17.67
C LYS A 213 7.91 -10.34 17.76
N ASP A 214 7.17 -10.19 18.84
CA ASP A 214 5.91 -10.89 19.07
C ASP A 214 4.86 -10.56 17.99
N LEU A 215 4.72 -9.29 17.59
CA LEU A 215 3.88 -8.91 16.45
C LEU A 215 4.34 -9.57 15.14
N MET A 216 5.65 -9.58 14.86
CA MET A 216 6.18 -10.23 13.65
C MET A 216 5.89 -11.73 13.63
N GLU A 217 6.02 -12.39 14.79
CA GLU A 217 5.73 -13.81 14.92
C GLU A 217 4.25 -14.11 14.77
N TYR A 218 3.39 -13.30 15.41
CA TYR A 218 1.94 -13.37 15.24
C TYR A 218 1.54 -13.24 13.77
N ILE A 219 2.04 -12.22 13.06
CA ILE A 219 1.73 -12.04 11.63
C ILE A 219 2.16 -13.27 10.81
N ARG A 220 3.33 -13.86 11.10
CA ARG A 220 3.84 -15.04 10.39
C ARG A 220 3.03 -16.31 10.63
N THR A 221 2.58 -16.52 11.86
CA THR A 221 2.07 -17.82 12.31
C THR A 221 0.56 -17.85 12.42
N ASN A 222 -0.08 -16.70 12.64
CA ASN A 222 -1.51 -16.59 12.89
C ASN A 222 -2.27 -15.86 11.78
N THR A 223 -1.58 -15.30 10.78
CA THR A 223 -2.23 -14.56 9.70
C THR A 223 -1.58 -14.84 8.34
N ASN A 224 -2.30 -14.53 7.27
CA ASN A 224 -1.75 -14.34 5.93
C ASN A 224 -1.68 -12.86 5.53
N ALA A 225 -1.71 -11.92 6.48
CA ALA A 225 -1.83 -10.48 6.24
C ALA A 225 -0.76 -9.92 5.27
N THR A 226 0.43 -10.52 5.23
CA THR A 226 1.53 -10.11 4.34
C THR A 226 1.69 -10.99 3.11
N PHE A 227 0.77 -11.92 2.84
CA PHE A 227 0.77 -12.77 1.67
C PHE A 227 -0.05 -12.12 0.55
N PRO A 228 0.60 -11.54 -0.47
CA PRO A 228 -0.08 -10.77 -1.51
C PRO A 228 -0.80 -11.67 -2.52
N ASP A 229 -1.92 -11.21 -3.05
CA ASP A 229 -2.55 -11.78 -4.25
C ASP A 229 -1.79 -11.35 -5.52
N LYS A 230 -1.19 -10.16 -5.49
CA LYS A 230 -0.29 -9.70 -6.55
C LYS A 230 0.90 -8.94 -5.99
N CYS A 231 2.11 -9.31 -6.39
CA CYS A 231 3.27 -8.54 -6.00
C CYS A 231 4.39 -8.59 -7.01
N LYS A 232 5.24 -7.56 -6.98
CA LYS A 232 6.51 -7.54 -7.69
C LYS A 232 7.57 -6.80 -6.88
N VAL A 233 8.73 -7.43 -6.74
CA VAL A 233 9.95 -6.81 -6.23
C VAL A 233 10.89 -6.64 -7.41
N TRP A 234 11.34 -5.41 -7.67
CA TRP A 234 12.16 -5.14 -8.84
C TRP A 234 13.20 -4.04 -8.58
N PRO A 235 14.39 -4.13 -9.15
CA PRO A 235 14.95 -5.34 -9.72
C PRO A 235 15.47 -6.25 -8.59
N SER A 236 15.17 -7.55 -8.67
CA SER A 236 15.57 -8.54 -7.65
C SER A 236 17.07 -8.86 -7.67
N THR A 237 17.74 -8.54 -8.78
CA THR A 237 19.18 -8.62 -9.01
C THR A 237 19.63 -7.36 -9.74
N ARG A 238 20.94 -7.11 -9.87
CA ARG A 238 21.43 -5.97 -10.65
C ARG A 238 20.83 -5.94 -12.06
N ALA A 239 20.22 -4.82 -12.44
CA ALA A 239 19.57 -4.66 -13.73
C ALA A 239 19.81 -3.25 -14.30
N TRP A 240 19.84 -3.17 -15.63
CA TRP A 240 19.86 -1.92 -16.37
C TRP A 240 18.43 -1.45 -16.60
N TYR A 241 18.14 -0.17 -16.32
CA TYR A 241 16.90 0.47 -16.75
C TYR A 241 17.21 1.41 -17.92
N SER A 242 16.59 1.15 -19.07
CA SER A 242 16.52 2.10 -20.18
C SER A 242 15.06 2.43 -20.40
N SER A 243 14.65 3.67 -20.11
CA SER A 243 13.36 4.16 -20.59
C SER A 243 13.36 4.07 -22.11
N VAL A 244 12.25 3.63 -22.71
CA VAL A 244 12.09 3.70 -24.15
C VAL A 244 11.97 5.19 -24.45
N GLY A 245 12.98 5.78 -25.11
CA GLY A 245 13.04 7.22 -25.31
C GLY A 245 11.73 7.75 -25.87
N VAL A 246 11.11 8.71 -25.17
CA VAL A 246 9.98 9.45 -25.69
C VAL A 246 10.48 10.18 -26.92
N ILE A 247 10.07 9.73 -28.11
CA ILE A 247 10.24 10.52 -29.32
C ILE A 247 9.31 11.71 -29.14
N THR A 248 9.93 12.86 -28.84
CA THR A 248 9.28 14.18 -28.75
C THR A 248 8.60 14.55 -30.05
#